data_AF-A0A0F9B4X4-F1
#
_entry.id   AF-A0A0F9B4X4-F1
#
_cell.length_a   1.000
_cell.length_b   1.000
_cell.length_c   1.000
_cell.angle_alpha   90.00
_cell.angle_beta   90.00
_cell.angle_gamma   90.00
#
_symmetry.space_group_name_H-M   'P 1'
#
loop_
_entity.id
_entity.type
_entity.pdbx_description
1 polymer ?
#
loop_
_entity_poly.entity_id
_entity_poly.type
_entity_poly.pdbx_seq_one_letter_code
_entity_poly.pdbx_strand_id
1 'polypeptide(L)'
;MYYTAFSIQRLKKGTAPKVVAAICHTFAGCACEDKCDCKRGKSCDSCHFSNRKGDFAWSVCELKTGVIFAVITRDVMMQVDVYTAEQFDFHGLRVLAESLRMFSENEHLTMTHVHRDRLTEETKD
;
A
#
# COMPACT_ATOMS: atom_id res chain seq x y z
N MET A 1 15.33 4.90 6.36
CA MET A 1 13.88 4.72 6.05
C MET A 1 13.63 3.23 5.86
N TYR A 2 12.64 2.67 6.53
CA TYR A 2 12.35 1.23 6.45
C TYR A 2 11.34 0.96 5.34
N TYR A 3 11.50 -0.18 4.65
CA TYR A 3 10.65 -0.58 3.54
C TYR A 3 10.24 -2.06 3.66
N THR A 4 8.95 -2.32 3.50
CA THR A 4 8.39 -3.68 3.40
C THR A 4 7.47 -3.76 2.20
N ALA A 5 7.67 -4.78 1.37
CA ALA A 5 6.80 -5.08 0.24
C ALA A 5 5.98 -6.34 0.54
N PHE A 6 4.70 -6.31 0.21
CA PHE A 6 3.82 -7.47 0.19
C PHE A 6 3.34 -7.69 -1.24
N SER A 7 3.51 -8.90 -1.76
CA SER A 7 2.99 -9.31 -3.06
C SER A 7 1.89 -10.36 -2.85
N ILE A 8 0.68 -10.03 -3.27
CA ILE A 8 -0.46 -10.92 -3.31
C ILE A 8 -0.59 -11.46 -4.73
N GLN A 9 -0.56 -12.78 -4.85
CA GLN A 9 -0.89 -13.46 -6.11
C GLN A 9 -2.30 -14.04 -6.04
N ARG A 10 -2.93 -14.25 -7.20
CA ARG A 10 -4.29 -14.80 -7.32
C ARG A 10 -5.28 -14.02 -6.47
N LEU A 11 -5.25 -12.70 -6.62
CA LEU A 11 -6.14 -11.79 -5.93
C LEU A 11 -7.59 -12.13 -6.29
N LYS A 12 -8.42 -12.33 -5.26
CA LYS A 12 -9.86 -12.58 -5.42
C LYS A 12 -10.48 -11.48 -6.29
N LYS A 13 -11.29 -11.86 -7.27
CA LYS A 13 -11.92 -10.90 -8.18
C LYS A 13 -12.68 -9.81 -7.41
N GLY A 14 -12.39 -8.55 -7.72
CA GLY A 14 -13.07 -7.40 -7.13
C GLY A 14 -12.65 -7.04 -5.70
N THR A 15 -11.61 -7.65 -5.13
CA THR A 15 -11.11 -7.26 -3.79
C THR A 15 -10.09 -6.14 -3.82
N ALA A 16 -9.44 -5.87 -4.96
CA ALA A 16 -8.48 -4.78 -5.09
C ALA A 16 -8.95 -3.43 -4.52
N PRO A 17 -10.13 -2.92 -4.91
CA PRO A 17 -10.66 -1.67 -4.35
C PRO A 17 -10.96 -1.75 -2.85
N LYS A 18 -11.28 -2.94 -2.33
CA LYS A 18 -11.55 -3.16 -0.90
C LYS A 18 -10.27 -3.08 -0.07
N VAL A 19 -9.16 -3.61 -0.58
CA VAL A 19 -7.85 -3.49 0.08
C VAL A 19 -7.40 -2.03 0.11
N VAL A 20 -7.50 -1.33 -1.01
CA VAL A 20 -7.18 0.10 -1.08
C VAL A 20 -8.03 0.90 -0.08
N ALA A 21 -9.34 0.67 -0.05
CA ALA A 21 -10.21 1.31 0.94
C ALA A 21 -9.85 0.94 2.38
N ALA A 22 -9.56 -0.34 2.66
CA ALA A 22 -9.21 -0.79 4.01
C ALA A 22 -7.91 -0.16 4.52
N ILE A 23 -6.90 0.00 3.66
CA ILE A 23 -5.62 0.61 4.01
C ILE A 23 -5.77 2.14 4.07
N CYS A 24 -6.25 2.74 2.99
CA CYS A 24 -6.22 4.19 2.83
C CYS A 24 -7.40 4.91 3.47
N HIS A 25 -8.57 4.30 3.65
CA HIS A 25 -9.70 4.97 4.32
C HIS A 25 -9.71 4.72 5.83
N THR A 26 -9.45 3.49 6.28
CA THR A 26 -9.52 3.14 7.71
C THR A 26 -8.34 3.70 8.50
N PHE A 27 -7.12 3.65 7.97
CA PHE A 27 -5.92 3.98 8.73
C PHE A 27 -5.37 5.37 8.45
N ALA A 28 -5.59 5.94 7.25
CA ALA A 28 -5.04 7.27 6.95
C ALA A 28 -5.80 8.40 7.65
N GLY A 29 -6.86 8.07 8.42
CA GLY A 29 -7.73 9.08 8.99
C GLY A 29 -8.27 9.98 7.89
N CYS A 30 -8.66 9.38 6.76
CA CYS A 30 -9.33 10.06 5.66
C CYS A 30 -10.68 10.57 6.17
N ALA A 31 -10.65 11.70 6.88
CA ALA A 31 -11.68 12.71 6.76
C ALA A 31 -11.56 13.27 5.34
N CYS A 32 -11.88 12.46 4.34
CA CYS A 32 -12.32 13.00 3.07
C CYS A 32 -13.60 13.75 3.42
N GLU A 33 -13.49 15.03 3.76
CA GLU A 33 -14.64 15.91 3.80
C GLU A 33 -15.44 15.64 2.52
N ASP A 34 -16.77 15.61 2.58
CA ASP A 34 -17.61 15.26 1.41
C ASP A 34 -17.32 16.13 0.16
N LYS A 35 -16.60 17.24 0.34
CA LYS A 35 -16.12 18.17 -0.69
C LYS A 35 -14.79 17.76 -1.34
N CYS A 36 -14.13 16.70 -0.90
CA CYS A 36 -12.86 16.25 -1.46
C CYS A 36 -13.07 15.49 -2.78
N ASP A 37 -12.52 16.04 -3.87
CA ASP A 37 -12.49 15.43 -5.21
C ASP A 37 -11.61 14.16 -5.30
N CYS A 38 -11.15 13.61 -4.16
CA CYS A 38 -10.34 12.41 -4.11
C CYS A 38 -11.06 11.16 -4.64
N LYS A 39 -12.40 11.13 -4.63
CA LYS A 39 -13.22 10.12 -5.36
C LYS A 39 -13.15 10.25 -6.89
N ARG A 40 -12.60 11.35 -7.41
CA ARG A 40 -12.44 11.67 -8.84
C ARG A 40 -10.97 11.69 -9.28
N GLY A 41 -10.06 11.15 -8.48
CA GLY A 41 -8.64 11.03 -8.83
C GLY A 41 -7.81 12.31 -8.65
N LYS A 42 -8.31 13.30 -7.89
CA LYS A 42 -7.50 14.48 -7.49
C LYS A 42 -6.96 14.31 -6.08
N SER A 43 -5.72 14.70 -5.86
CA SER A 43 -5.08 14.66 -4.56
C SER A 43 -5.65 15.71 -3.61
N CYS A 44 -5.74 15.37 -2.33
CA CYS A 44 -5.98 16.29 -1.23
C CYS A 44 -4.85 16.15 -0.20
N ASP A 45 -4.62 17.20 0.60
CA ASP A 45 -3.50 17.29 1.54
C ASP A 45 -3.56 16.28 2.70
N SER A 46 -4.64 15.49 2.81
CA SER A 46 -4.75 14.30 3.68
C SER A 46 -4.38 12.98 2.96
N CYS A 47 -3.71 13.12 1.81
CA CYS A 47 -2.92 12.18 1.00
C CYS A 47 -3.54 10.82 0.66
N HIS A 48 -4.45 10.82 -0.32
CA HIS A 48 -4.71 9.65 -1.17
C HIS A 48 -4.50 10.05 -2.64
N PHE A 49 -3.53 9.42 -3.32
CA PHE A 49 -3.26 9.60 -4.75
C PHE A 49 -3.58 8.31 -5.48
N SER A 50 -4.66 8.28 -6.26
CA SER A 50 -5.02 7.13 -7.10
C SER A 50 -4.96 7.46 -8.58
N ASN A 51 -4.33 6.61 -9.37
CA ASN A 51 -4.28 6.78 -10.83
C ASN A 51 -4.28 5.40 -11.52
N ARG A 52 -4.63 5.37 -12.81
CA ARG A 52 -4.75 4.17 -13.62
C ARG A 52 -4.10 4.39 -14.99
N LYS A 53 -3.30 3.42 -15.43
CA LYS A 53 -2.71 3.37 -16.77
C LYS A 53 -2.90 1.97 -17.35
N GLY A 54 -3.87 1.82 -18.25
CA GLY A 54 -4.26 0.51 -18.78
C GLY A 54 -4.79 -0.42 -17.70
N ASP A 55 -4.19 -1.61 -17.58
CA ASP A 55 -4.55 -2.63 -16.59
C ASP A 55 -3.88 -2.42 -15.23
N PHE A 56 -3.01 -1.42 -15.12
CA PHE A 56 -2.37 -1.03 -13.87
C PHE A 56 -3.16 0.08 -13.18
N ALA A 57 -3.47 -0.13 -11.91
CA ALA A 57 -3.96 0.92 -11.02
C ALA A 57 -3.08 0.99 -9.79
N TRP A 58 -2.77 2.20 -9.33
CA TRP A 58 -2.02 2.41 -8.10
C TRP A 58 -2.71 3.43 -7.20
N SER A 59 -2.45 3.31 -5.91
CA SER A 59 -2.99 4.16 -4.85
C SER A 59 -1.91 4.37 -3.80
N VAL A 60 -1.55 5.62 -3.52
CA VAL A 60 -0.60 5.96 -2.45
C VAL A 60 -1.35 6.68 -1.36
N CYS A 61 -1.16 6.26 -0.11
CA CYS A 61 -1.70 6.95 1.04
C CYS A 61 -0.67 7.08 2.16
N GLU A 62 -0.66 8.26 2.79
CA GLU A 62 0.22 8.58 3.91
C GLU A 62 -0.62 8.71 5.18
N LEU A 63 -0.27 7.93 6.20
CA LEU A 63 -0.91 8.00 7.51
C LEU A 63 -0.32 9.19 8.28
N LYS A 64 -1.11 9.76 9.20
CA LYS A 64 -0.64 10.83 10.10
C LYS A 64 0.59 10.46 10.93
N THR A 65 0.85 9.16 11.12
CA THR A 65 2.03 8.62 11.79
C THR A 65 3.30 8.67 10.93
N GLY A 66 3.22 9.11 9.67
CA GLY A 66 4.35 9.12 8.73
C GLY A 66 4.60 7.78 8.02
N VAL A 67 3.67 6.82 8.14
CA VAL A 67 3.71 5.57 7.39
C VAL A 67 3.06 5.78 6.02
N ILE A 68 3.75 5.41 4.95
CA ILE A 68 3.24 5.52 3.58
C ILE A 68 2.95 4.14 3.03
N PHE A 69 1.76 3.95 2.47
CA PHE A 69 1.36 2.76 1.74
C PHE A 69 1.25 3.10 0.25
N ALA A 70 1.95 2.38 -0.61
CA ALA A 70 1.74 2.39 -2.05
C ALA A 70 1.19 1.04 -2.49
N VAL A 71 -0.08 1.02 -2.88
CA VAL A 71 -0.81 -0.16 -3.35
C VAL A 71 -0.82 -0.13 -4.87
N ILE A 72 -0.26 -1.15 -5.51
CA ILE A 72 -0.22 -1.32 -6.96
C ILE A 72 -1.02 -2.57 -7.30
N THR A 73 -1.91 -2.49 -8.26
CA THR A 73 -2.77 -3.58 -8.69
C THR A 73 -2.67 -3.77 -10.19
N ARG A 74 -2.60 -5.03 -10.62
CA ARG A 74 -2.59 -5.45 -12.02
C ARG A 74 -3.23 -6.82 -12.13
N ASP A 75 -4.32 -6.93 -12.87
CA ASP A 75 -5.03 -8.20 -13.09
C ASP A 75 -5.35 -8.94 -11.77
N VAL A 76 -4.76 -10.12 -11.57
CA VAL A 76 -4.89 -10.97 -10.36
C VAL A 76 -3.73 -10.80 -9.38
N MET A 77 -2.98 -9.70 -9.49
CA MET A 77 -1.82 -9.40 -8.66
C MET A 77 -2.01 -8.07 -7.95
N MET A 78 -1.50 -8.00 -6.71
CA MET A 78 -1.39 -6.77 -5.96
C MET A 78 -0.05 -6.70 -5.26
N GLN A 79 0.56 -5.52 -5.25
CA GLN A 79 1.70 -5.19 -4.43
C GLN A 79 1.30 -4.10 -3.43
N VAL A 80 1.71 -4.24 -2.18
CA VAL A 80 1.56 -3.24 -1.13
C VAL A 80 2.93 -2.93 -0.59
N ASP A 81 3.42 -1.74 -0.91
CA ASP A 81 4.69 -1.20 -0.47
C ASP A 81 4.45 -0.31 0.74
N VAL A 82 5.17 -0.56 1.82
CA VAL A 82 5.06 0.18 3.08
C VAL A 82 6.38 0.87 3.36
N TYR A 83 6.33 2.18 3.60
CA TYR A 83 7.49 3.01 3.94
C TYR A 83 7.26 3.70 5.27
N THR A 84 8.31 3.84 6.07
CA THR A 84 8.27 4.60 7.33
C THR A 84 9.66 5.10 7.72
N ALA A 85 9.71 6.20 8.46
CA ALA A 85 10.96 6.70 9.06
C ALA A 85 11.43 5.81 10.23
N GLU A 86 10.51 5.14 10.91
CA GLU A 86 10.75 4.33 12.11
C GLU A 86 10.84 2.83 11.78
N GLN A 87 11.51 2.05 12.63
CA GLN A 87 11.57 0.60 12.43
C GLN A 87 10.17 0.00 12.54
N PHE A 88 9.86 -0.96 11.66
CA PHE A 88 8.58 -1.64 11.71
C PHE A 88 8.42 -2.45 13.00
N ASP A 89 7.25 -2.31 13.63
CA ASP A 89 6.80 -3.26 14.62
C ASP A 89 6.49 -4.61 13.94
N PHE A 90 7.22 -5.65 14.33
CA PHE A 90 7.03 -7.01 13.85
C PHE A 90 5.61 -7.53 14.07
N HIS A 91 4.96 -7.13 15.17
CA HIS A 91 3.58 -7.52 15.43
C HIS A 91 2.64 -6.87 14.40
N GLY A 92 2.75 -5.56 14.21
CA GLY A 92 2.00 -4.82 13.20
C GLY A 92 2.19 -5.37 11.78
N LEU A 93 3.43 -5.68 11.37
CA LEU A 93 3.70 -6.27 10.06
C LEU A 93 3.06 -7.65 9.90
N ARG A 94 3.10 -8.49 10.93
CA ARG A 94 2.47 -9.82 10.91
C ARG A 94 0.95 -9.70 10.75
N VAL A 95 0.31 -8.81 11.51
CA VAL A 95 -1.14 -8.57 11.43
C VAL A 95 -1.52 -8.05 10.04
N LEU A 96 -0.71 -7.16 9.46
CA LEU A 96 -0.91 -6.68 8.09
C LEU A 96 -0.78 -7.84 7.08
N ALA A 97 0.25 -8.67 7.19
CA ALA A 97 0.45 -9.82 6.33
C ALA A 97 -0.75 -10.79 6.38
N GLU A 98 -1.18 -11.17 7.58
CA GLU A 98 -2.32 -12.05 7.80
C GLU A 98 -3.61 -11.46 7.20
N SER A 99 -3.82 -10.15 7.38
CA SER A 99 -4.98 -9.44 6.81
C SER A 99 -4.95 -9.42 5.28
N LEU A 100 -3.77 -9.17 4.67
CA LEU A 100 -3.61 -9.16 3.22
C LEU A 100 -3.81 -10.55 2.61
N ARG A 101 -3.40 -11.61 3.34
CA ARG A 101 -3.55 -13.00 2.91
C ARG A 101 -5.00 -13.41 2.67
N MET A 102 -5.95 -12.80 3.39
CA MET A 102 -7.40 -13.06 3.23
C MET A 102 -7.93 -12.69 1.83
N PHE A 103 -7.22 -11.84 1.09
CA PHE A 103 -7.63 -11.39 -0.24
C PHE A 103 -7.10 -12.25 -1.40
N SER A 104 -6.24 -13.24 -1.13
CA SER A 104 -5.78 -14.23 -2.11
C SER A 104 -6.71 -15.44 -2.16
N GLU A 105 -6.98 -15.99 -3.35
CA GLU A 105 -7.79 -17.21 -3.53
C GLU A 105 -7.16 -18.45 -2.91
N ASN A 106 -5.83 -18.50 -2.80
CA ASN A 106 -5.07 -19.61 -2.21
C ASN A 106 -4.08 -19.16 -1.14
N GLU A 107 -4.32 -18.00 -0.54
CA GLU A 107 -3.47 -17.46 0.52
C GLU A 107 -1.99 -17.25 0.11
N HIS A 108 -1.72 -17.10 -1.20
CA HIS A 108 -0.38 -16.84 -1.74
C HIS A 108 0.00 -15.39 -1.53
N LEU A 109 0.72 -15.15 -0.43
CA LEU A 109 1.33 -13.88 -0.08
C LEU A 109 2.85 -14.07 0.01
N THR A 110 3.60 -13.22 -0.65
CA THR A 110 5.04 -13.09 -0.46
C THR A 110 5.32 -11.78 0.26
N MET A 111 6.04 -11.85 1.38
CA MET A 111 6.54 -10.66 2.08
C MET A 111 8.03 -10.52 1.82
N THR A 112 8.45 -9.35 1.39
CA THR A 112 9.86 -8.99 1.19
C THR A 112 10.17 -7.80 2.09
N HIS A 113 10.95 -8.03 3.13
CA HIS A 113 11.40 -6.98 4.05
C HIS A 113 12.80 -6.52 3.63
N VAL A 114 12.97 -5.23 3.31
CA VAL A 114 14.25 -4.68 2.86
C VAL A 114 14.56 -3.39 3.63
N HIS A 115 15.68 -3.37 4.34
CA HIS A 115 16.19 -2.13 4.92
C HIS A 115 16.76 -1.23 3.81
N ARG A 116 16.21 -0.01 3.65
CA ARG A 116 16.64 0.95 2.61
C ARG A 116 18.08 1.43 2.79
N ASP A 117 18.71 1.22 3.94
CA ASP A 117 20.12 1.54 4.16
C ASP A 117 21.07 0.75 3.23
N ARG A 118 20.54 -0.17 2.42
CA ARG A 118 21.25 -0.86 1.32
C ARG A 118 20.87 -0.41 -0.10
N LEU A 119 19.91 0.51 -0.26
CA LEU A 119 19.43 0.97 -1.58
C LEU A 119 19.96 2.34 -1.97
N THR A 120 20.83 2.94 -1.15
CA THR A 120 21.57 4.17 -1.47
C THR A 120 23.02 4.03 -1.03
N GLU A 121 23.76 3.22 -1.77
CA GLU A 121 25.05 3.71 -2.27
C GLU A 121 24.87 3.74 -3.79
N GLU A 122 24.50 4.90 -4.32
CA GLU A 122 24.93 5.24 -5.67
C GLU A 122 26.46 5.15 -5.63
N THR A 123 27.03 4.08 -6.18
CA THR A 123 28.44 4.06 -6.57
C THR A 123 28.61 5.15 -7.62
N LYS A 124 28.94 6.35 -7.16
CA LYS A 124 29.58 7.36 -7.99
C LYS A 124 31.02 6.91 -8.18
N ASP A 125 31.25 6.16 -9.25
CA ASP A 125 32.54 6.11 -9.93
C ASP A 125 32.38 6.78 -11.31
#